data_AF-A0A1A2NL21-F1
#
_entry.id   AF-A0A1A2NL21-F1
#
_cell.length_a   1.000
_cell.length_b   1.000
_cell.length_c   1.000
_cell.angle_alpha   90.00
_cell.angle_beta   90.00
_cell.angle_gamma   90.00
#
_symmetry.space_group_name_H-M   'P 1'
#
loop_
_entity.id
_entity.type
_entity.pdbx_description
1 polymer ?
#
loop_
_entity_poly.entity_id
_entity_poly.type
_entity_poly.pdbx_seq_one_letter_code
_entity_poly.pdbx_strand_id
1 'polypeptide(L)'
;MTCAVCGAGFSARSDALYCTSACRQRAHRARSARRTAELRETVRRSARTARGTPSDVARSLQRSAADSVERARRQVDRSRELCRVSALRLQESDAIRQASPENWASASRPERVSWRGI
;
A
#
# COMPACT_ATOMS: atom_id res chain seq x y z
N MET A 1 17.34 -1.20 15.62
CA MET A 1 16.56 -2.00 14.65
C MET A 1 17.51 -2.60 13.62
N THR A 2 17.14 -3.71 12.98
CA THR A 2 18.04 -4.46 12.08
C THR A 2 17.51 -4.44 10.66
N CYS A 3 18.35 -4.12 9.68
CA CYS A 3 17.93 -4.08 8.28
C CYS A 3 17.64 -5.49 7.74
N ALA A 4 16.45 -5.69 7.16
CA ALA A 4 16.03 -6.96 6.57
C ALA A 4 16.83 -7.41 5.33
N VAL A 5 17.81 -6.62 4.88
CA VAL A 5 18.58 -6.87 3.65
C VAL A 5 20.05 -7.09 3.93
N CYS A 6 20.68 -6.20 4.70
CA CYS A 6 22.11 -6.28 5.00
C CYS A 6 22.41 -6.70 6.45
N GLY A 7 21.38 -6.83 7.31
CA GLY A 7 21.57 -7.18 8.71
C GLY A 7 22.18 -6.07 9.57
N ALA A 8 22.46 -4.89 9.02
CA ALA A 8 23.05 -3.79 9.77
C ALA A 8 22.04 -3.19 10.76
N GLY A 9 22.55 -2.82 11.94
CA GLY A 9 21.81 -2.00 12.91
C GLY A 9 21.59 -0.58 12.35
N PHE A 10 20.40 -0.02 12.53
CA PHE A 10 20.09 1.37 12.19
C PHE A 10 19.04 1.99 13.11
N SER A 11 19.03 3.33 13.14
CA SER A 11 18.05 4.15 13.85
C SER A 11 17.03 4.71 12.87
N ALA A 12 15.75 4.53 13.17
CA ALA A 12 14.62 4.98 12.36
C ALA A 12 13.32 4.92 13.18
N ARG A 13 12.17 5.13 12.53
CA ARG A 13 10.84 4.85 13.10
C ARG A 13 10.66 3.35 13.36
N SER A 14 9.81 2.99 14.32
CA SER A 14 9.58 1.60 14.76
C SER A 14 9.09 0.65 13.65
N ASP A 15 8.50 1.18 12.58
CA ASP A 15 8.02 0.44 11.40
C ASP A 15 9.05 0.32 10.27
N ALA A 16 10.25 0.89 10.44
CA ALA A 16 11.27 0.89 9.39
C ALA A 16 11.95 -0.49 9.24
N LEU A 17 11.91 -1.03 8.01
CA LEU A 17 12.50 -2.35 7.68
C LEU A 17 13.88 -2.28 7.03
N TYR A 18 14.27 -1.12 6.50
CA TYR A 18 15.47 -0.95 5.69
C TYR A 18 16.27 0.25 6.16
N CYS A 19 17.59 0.08 6.30
CA CYS A 19 18.49 1.16 6.73
C CYS A 19 18.65 2.27 5.67
N THR A 20 18.47 1.94 4.39
CA THR A 20 18.68 2.86 3.27
C THR A 20 17.70 2.62 2.12
N SER A 21 17.56 3.61 1.24
CA SER A 21 16.87 3.48 -0.03
C SER A 21 17.48 2.39 -0.92
N ALA A 22 18.80 2.22 -0.88
CA ALA A 22 19.50 1.15 -1.60
C ALA A 22 19.06 -0.25 -1.13
N CYS A 23 18.95 -0.47 0.19
CA CYS A 23 18.44 -1.73 0.73
C CYS A 23 16.97 -1.95 0.36
N ARG A 24 16.13 -0.91 0.42
CA ARG A 24 14.74 -0.97 -0.03
C ARG A 24 14.63 -1.38 -1.51
N GLN A 25 15.44 -0.78 -2.38
CA GLN A 25 15.49 -1.10 -3.82
C GLN A 25 15.98 -2.54 -4.06
N ARG A 26 17.02 -2.98 -3.34
CA ARG A 26 17.53 -4.36 -3.44
C ARG A 26 16.45 -5.38 -3.03
N ALA A 27 15.75 -5.14 -1.92
CA ALA A 27 14.64 -5.98 -1.49
C ALA A 27 13.51 -6.02 -2.51
N HIS A 28 13.15 -4.86 -3.10
CA HIS A 28 12.14 -4.79 -4.14
C HIS A 28 12.54 -5.63 -5.37
N ARG A 29 13.77 -5.45 -5.88
CA ARG A 29 14.30 -6.21 -7.02
C ARG A 29 14.31 -7.71 -6.75
N ALA A 30 14.75 -8.14 -5.56
CA ALA A 30 14.77 -9.55 -5.18
C ALA A 30 13.37 -10.18 -5.18
N ARG A 31 12.37 -9.47 -4.64
CA ARG A 31 10.97 -9.93 -4.66
C ARG A 31 10.43 -10.01 -6.09
N SER A 32 10.68 -9.00 -6.92
CA SER A 32 10.24 -8.99 -8.31
C SER A 32 10.89 -10.15 -9.09
N ALA A 33 12.18 -10.39 -8.92
CA ALA A 33 12.89 -11.50 -9.56
C ALA A 33 12.31 -12.87 -9.15
N ARG A 34 12.01 -13.08 -7.86
CA ARG A 34 11.36 -14.31 -7.38
C ARG A 34 10.00 -14.53 -8.03
N ARG A 35 9.13 -13.52 -8.05
CA ARG A 35 7.81 -13.62 -8.70
C ARG A 35 7.92 -13.95 -10.19
N THR A 36 8.86 -13.31 -10.89
CA THR A 36 9.08 -13.61 -12.31
C THR A 36 9.59 -15.03 -12.53
N ALA A 37 10.47 -15.54 -11.65
CA ALA A 37 10.95 -16.92 -11.71
C ALA A 37 9.81 -17.93 -11.46
N GLU A 38 8.99 -17.71 -10.44
CA GLU A 38 7.81 -18.53 -10.13
C GLU A 38 6.80 -18.56 -11.29
N LEU A 39 6.55 -17.40 -11.91
CA LEU A 39 5.67 -17.31 -13.07
C LEU A 39 6.23 -18.09 -14.26
N ARG A 40 7.52 -17.94 -14.56
CA ARG A 40 8.19 -18.69 -15.63
C ARG A 40 8.11 -20.20 -15.39
N GLU A 41 8.33 -20.64 -14.15
CA GLU A 41 8.25 -22.06 -13.81
C GLU A 41 6.83 -22.60 -13.91
N THR A 42 5.83 -21.81 -13.49
CA THR A 42 4.41 -22.16 -13.68
C THR A 42 4.09 -22.34 -15.16
N VAL A 43 4.52 -21.41 -16.02
CA VAL A 43 4.33 -21.51 -17.47
C VAL A 43 5.01 -22.76 -18.05
N ARG A 44 6.26 -23.05 -17.66
CA ARG A 44 6.96 -24.28 -18.09
C ARG A 44 6.21 -25.53 -17.69
N ARG A 45 5.70 -25.59 -16.46
CA ARG A 45 4.93 -26.74 -15.96
C ARG A 45 3.63 -26.92 -16.75
N SER A 46 2.91 -25.83 -16.98
CA SER A 46 1.69 -25.85 -17.80
C SER A 46 1.96 -26.33 -19.22
N ALA A 47 3.06 -25.87 -19.85
CA ALA A 47 3.47 -26.31 -21.19
C ALA A 47 3.79 -27.81 -21.24
N ARG A 48 4.45 -28.36 -20.21
CA ARG A 48 4.73 -29.81 -20.10
C ARG A 48 3.48 -30.65 -19.94
N THR A 49 2.44 -30.13 -19.28
CA THR A 49 1.17 -30.84 -19.06
C THR A 49 0.16 -30.64 -20.19
N ALA A 50 0.36 -29.66 -21.07
CA ALA A 50 -0.57 -29.34 -22.14
C ALA A 50 -0.42 -30.35 -23.30
N ARG A 51 -1.32 -31.33 -23.35
CA ARG A 51 -1.57 -32.18 -24.53
C ARG A 51 -2.38 -31.48 -25.64
N GLY A 52 -2.53 -30.16 -25.56
CA GLY A 52 -3.27 -29.36 -26.54
C GLY A 52 -2.36 -28.86 -27.67
N THR A 53 -2.96 -28.52 -28.81
CA THR A 53 -2.19 -27.90 -29.90
C THR A 53 -1.65 -26.53 -29.45
N PRO A 54 -0.51 -26.05 -30.00
CA PRO A 54 0.03 -24.73 -29.67
C PRO A 54 -0.99 -23.58 -29.82
N SER A 55 -1.96 -23.73 -30.73
CA SER A 55 -3.05 -22.78 -30.97
C SER A 55 -4.01 -22.64 -29.79
N ASP A 56 -4.37 -23.75 -29.13
CA ASP A 56 -5.31 -23.74 -28.01
C ASP A 56 -4.68 -23.15 -26.75
N VAL A 57 -3.39 -23.41 -26.53
CA VAL A 57 -2.60 -22.80 -25.47
C VAL A 57 -2.51 -21.29 -25.67
N ALA A 58 -2.22 -20.82 -26.88
CA ALA A 58 -2.18 -19.39 -27.19
C ALA A 58 -3.53 -18.71 -26.94
N ARG A 59 -4.64 -19.32 -27.38
CA ARG A 59 -6.00 -18.79 -27.16
C ARG A 59 -6.40 -18.78 -25.67
N SER A 60 -5.97 -19.77 -24.90
CA SER A 60 -6.18 -19.81 -23.45
C SER A 60 -5.40 -18.70 -22.75
N LEU A 61 -4.11 -18.53 -23.07
CA LEU A 61 -3.28 -17.46 -22.52
C LEU A 61 -3.83 -16.07 -22.86
N GLN A 62 -4.30 -15.86 -24.09
CA GLN A 62 -4.90 -14.59 -24.51
C GLN A 62 -6.15 -14.26 -23.69
N ARG A 63 -7.03 -15.24 -23.45
CA ARG A 63 -8.20 -15.06 -22.56
C ARG A 63 -7.78 -14.75 -21.13
N SER A 64 -6.85 -15.53 -20.56
CA SER A 64 -6.36 -15.27 -19.20
C SER A 64 -5.68 -13.91 -19.05
N ALA A 65 -4.98 -13.44 -20.08
CA ALA A 65 -4.40 -12.10 -20.12
C ALA A 65 -5.49 -11.02 -20.15
N ALA A 66 -6.51 -11.18 -21.00
CA ALA A 66 -7.65 -10.27 -21.07
C ALA A 66 -8.39 -10.18 -19.72
N ASP A 67 -8.70 -11.32 -19.08
CA ASP A 67 -9.34 -11.36 -17.77
C ASP A 67 -8.49 -10.66 -16.70
N SER A 68 -7.16 -10.82 -16.78
CA SER A 68 -6.24 -10.18 -15.84
C SER A 68 -6.19 -8.67 -16.02
N VAL A 69 -6.22 -8.19 -17.27
CA VAL A 69 -6.32 -6.76 -17.60
C VAL A 69 -7.64 -6.19 -17.11
N GLU A 70 -8.76 -6.89 -17.33
CA GLU A 70 -10.07 -6.46 -16.86
C GLU A 70 -10.11 -6.35 -15.33
N ARG A 71 -9.62 -7.37 -14.62
CA ARG A 71 -9.50 -7.35 -13.16
C ARG A 71 -8.64 -6.18 -12.68
N ALA A 72 -7.52 -5.90 -13.35
CA ALA A 72 -6.67 -4.77 -13.01
C ALA A 72 -7.40 -3.42 -13.17
N ARG A 73 -8.17 -3.25 -14.26
CA ARG A 73 -8.99 -2.04 -14.47
C ARG A 73 -10.02 -1.86 -13.35
N ARG A 74 -10.77 -2.92 -13.01
CA ARG A 74 -11.74 -2.90 -11.91
C ARG A 74 -11.11 -2.49 -10.57
N GLN A 75 -9.88 -2.92 -10.29
CA GLN A 75 -9.14 -2.52 -9.08
C GLN A 75 -8.75 -1.04 -9.09
N VAL A 76 -8.31 -0.52 -10.24
CA VAL A 76 -7.98 0.92 -10.39
C VAL A 76 -9.24 1.77 -10.22
N ASP A 77 -10.35 1.37 -10.83
CA ASP A 77 -11.61 2.12 -10.71
C ASP A 77 -12.12 2.12 -9.26
N ARG A 78 -12.05 0.98 -8.57
CA ARG A 78 -12.34 0.90 -7.14
C ARG A 78 -11.43 1.81 -6.31
N SER A 79 -10.13 1.83 -6.61
CA SER A 79 -9.18 2.71 -5.91
C SER A 79 -9.54 4.18 -6.12
N ARG A 80 -9.91 4.57 -7.34
CA ARG A 80 -10.33 5.95 -7.65
C ARG A 80 -11.58 6.33 -6.87
N GLU A 81 -12.55 5.43 -6.79
CA GLU A 81 -13.78 5.66 -6.02
C GLU A 81 -13.50 5.86 -4.53
N LEU A 82 -12.65 5.01 -3.95
CA LEU A 82 -12.22 5.16 -2.56
C LEU A 82 -11.54 6.51 -2.30
N CYS A 83 -10.72 7.00 -3.25
CA CYS A 83 -10.11 8.32 -3.15
C CYS A 83 -11.17 9.44 -3.16
N ARG A 84 -12.19 9.36 -4.03
CA ARG A 84 -13.27 10.36 -4.05
C ARG A 84 -14.04 10.39 -2.73
N VAL A 85 -14.44 9.22 -2.22
CA VAL A 85 -15.15 9.11 -0.94
C VAL A 85 -14.30 9.65 0.21
N SER A 86 -13.00 9.32 0.21
CA SER A 86 -12.09 9.82 1.25
C SER A 86 -11.93 11.34 1.19
N ALA A 87 -11.85 11.91 -0.01
CA ALA A 87 -11.77 13.36 -0.19
C ALA A 87 -13.02 14.08 0.34
N LEU A 88 -14.21 13.56 0.04
CA LEU A 88 -15.48 14.12 0.56
C LEU A 88 -15.51 14.11 2.10
N ARG A 89 -15.14 12.98 2.72
CA ARG A 89 -15.10 12.86 4.18
C ARG A 89 -14.10 13.81 4.83
N LEU A 90 -12.95 14.03 4.20
CA LEU A 90 -11.97 15.01 4.68
C LEU A 90 -12.54 16.43 4.60
N GLN A 91 -13.21 16.77 3.49
CA GLN A 91 -13.85 18.08 3.35
C GLN A 91 -14.95 18.31 4.40
N GLU A 92 -15.79 17.30 4.67
CA GLU A 92 -16.80 17.36 5.74
C GLU A 92 -16.14 17.55 7.11
N SER A 93 -15.09 16.79 7.40
CA SER A 93 -14.35 16.92 8.66
C SER A 93 -13.72 18.31 8.82
N ASP A 94 -13.16 18.86 7.74
CA ASP A 94 -12.55 20.19 7.75
C ASP A 94 -13.62 21.28 7.93
N ALA A 95 -14.80 21.12 7.31
CA ALA A 95 -15.93 22.02 7.52
C ALA A 95 -16.41 22.02 8.98
N ILE A 96 -16.50 20.85 9.62
CA ILE A 96 -16.86 20.74 11.04
C ILE A 96 -15.80 21.43 11.92
N ARG A 97 -14.50 21.21 11.64
CA ARG A 97 -13.41 21.87 12.37
C ARG A 97 -13.45 23.39 12.23
N GLN A 98 -13.71 23.89 11.01
CA GLN A 98 -13.80 25.31 10.73
C GLN A 98 -15.08 25.96 11.27
N ALA A 99 -16.17 25.21 11.41
CA ALA A 99 -17.41 25.65 12.05
C ALA A 99 -17.34 25.59 13.59
N SER A 100 -16.27 25.02 14.16
CA SER A 100 -16.01 25.01 15.59
C SER A 100 -14.86 25.94 16.08
N PRO A 101 -14.79 27.24 15.68
CA PRO A 101 -13.89 28.18 16.36
C PRO A 101 -14.46 28.64 17.71
N GLU A 102 -15.78 28.59 17.91
CA GLU A 102 -16.45 29.25 19.05
C GLU A 102 -16.39 28.44 20.36
N ASN A 103 -16.11 27.13 20.29
CA ASN A 103 -16.11 26.27 21.49
C ASN A 103 -14.74 26.15 22.17
N TRP A 104 -13.64 26.40 21.45
CA TRP A 104 -12.28 26.31 22.00
C TRP A 104 -11.83 27.59 22.72
N ALA A 105 -12.28 28.78 22.29
CA ALA A 105 -11.96 30.03 22.97
C ALA A 105 -12.61 30.15 24.36
N SER A 106 -13.72 29.43 24.59
CA SER A 106 -14.41 29.39 25.89
C SER A 106 -13.81 28.38 26.87
N ALA A 107 -13.10 27.35 26.38
CA ALA A 107 -12.43 26.35 27.21
C ALA A 107 -10.99 26.73 27.61
N SER A 108 -10.37 27.68 26.91
CA SER A 108 -9.00 28.15 27.19
C SER A 108 -8.92 29.26 28.24
N ARG A 109 -9.89 29.38 29.15
CA ARG A 109 -9.65 30.03 30.44
C ARG A 109 -9.13 28.94 31.39
N PRO A 110 -7.80 28.74 31.55
CA PRO A 110 -7.31 28.04 32.71
C PRO A 110 -7.73 28.89 33.90
N GLU A 111 -8.73 28.42 34.63
CA GLU A 111 -9.05 28.91 35.95
C GLU A 111 -7.75 28.82 36.75
N ARG A 112 -7.20 29.99 37.09
CA ARG A 112 -5.88 30.15 37.68
C ARG A 112 -5.96 29.61 39.10
N VAL A 113 -5.72 28.31 39.29
CA VAL A 113 -5.65 27.70 40.62
C VAL A 113 -4.45 28.31 41.35
N SER A 114 -4.76 29.24 42.25
CA SER A 114 -3.81 29.87 43.17
C SER A 114 -3.41 28.86 44.23
N TRP A 115 -2.27 28.19 44.07
CA TRP A 115 -1.64 27.47 45.17
C TRP A 115 -1.12 28.48 46.20
N ARG A 116 -1.81 28.59 47.34
CA ARG A 116 -1.31 29.22 48.57
C ARG A 116 -1.07 28.12 49.62
N GLY A 117 0.14 28.09 50.17
CA GLY A 117 0.55 27.32 51.37
C GLY A 117 0.82 25.84 51.06
N ILE A 118 1.92 25.23 51.50
CA ILE A 118 2.70 25.41 52.74
C ILE A 118 4.20 25.32 52.41
#